data_AF-A0A151XDE6-F1
#
_entry.id   AF-A0A151XDE6-F1
#
_cell.length_a   1.000
_cell.length_b   1.000
_cell.length_c   1.000
_cell.angle_alpha   90.00
_cell.angle_beta   90.00
_cell.angle_gamma   90.00
#
_symmetry.space_group_name_H-M   'P 1'
#
loop_
_entity.id
_entity.type
_entity.pdbx_description
1 polymer ?
#
loop_
_entity_poly.entity_id
_entity_poly.type
_entity_poly.pdbx_seq_one_letter_code
_entity_poly.pdbx_strand_id
1 'polypeptide(L)'
;MKGKGSDLGDKSEGRIDVDKPLWSQDTYLGRWMHYAFITDCRTVLVPENKLWEAKKLCEDYKARKEPEGLQRKDIIYAKKLKDSAFHPDNGEFMHVIGRMSFQLPASVTLTAAMLTFYKSAFGMIACQLINQSFNAFVNYTNRNAMSDDPQDTDVIQQAFILATAASCAAALGFRKLFSGRGTLFTRFVPFCAVAAGNMVNLPIMRQREIARGIPIFAKNGDEVCIMKSQMAAVKGISECILTRIIMAAPGMLMIPVITQRMQSYCFYQLRPWITFPVEIGLCTLCLLVTIPSALAIFPQKNSMKSELLKIYPEEYEIFREKMGQRKHLDKVYYNKGL
;
A
#
# COMPACT_ATOMS: atom_id res chain seq x y z
N MET A 1 24.57 22.06 -42.78
CA MET A 1 24.12 20.65 -42.75
C MET A 1 23.34 20.45 -41.45
N LYS A 2 22.02 20.32 -41.57
CA LYS A 2 21.04 20.28 -40.47
C LYS A 2 21.15 18.96 -39.70
N GLY A 3 21.02 19.04 -38.37
CA GLY A 3 21.09 17.94 -37.44
C GLY A 3 19.99 16.90 -37.63
N LYS A 4 20.37 15.64 -37.45
CA LYS A 4 19.46 14.49 -37.28
C LYS A 4 18.74 14.63 -35.94
N GLY A 5 17.52 15.15 -35.98
CA GLY A 5 16.54 14.93 -34.93
C GLY A 5 16.04 13.50 -35.03
N SER A 6 16.20 12.76 -33.93
CA SER A 6 15.68 11.42 -33.72
C SER A 6 14.15 11.45 -33.75
N ASP A 7 13.60 10.99 -34.86
CA ASP A 7 12.20 10.65 -35.04
C ASP A 7 11.88 9.38 -34.24
N LEU A 8 11.42 9.57 -33.00
CA LEU A 8 10.95 8.51 -32.12
C LEU A 8 9.42 8.59 -32.05
N GLY A 9 8.81 8.07 -33.13
CA GLY A 9 7.56 7.33 -33.10
C GLY A 9 6.39 8.00 -32.37
N ASP A 10 5.78 8.98 -33.03
CA ASP A 10 4.38 9.33 -32.84
C ASP A 10 3.51 8.12 -33.23
N LYS A 11 3.38 7.15 -32.31
CA LYS A 11 2.28 6.19 -32.36
C LYS A 11 1.04 7.00 -32.03
N SER A 12 0.11 7.11 -32.98
CA SER A 12 -1.28 7.51 -32.77
C SER A 12 -1.84 6.81 -31.51
N GLU A 13 -1.72 7.45 -30.34
CA GLU A 13 -2.12 6.86 -29.08
C GLU A 13 -3.64 6.99 -28.97
N GLY A 14 -4.34 5.86 -29.05
CA GLY A 14 -5.80 5.80 -28.91
C GLY A 14 -6.33 6.48 -27.64
N ARG A 15 -7.65 6.72 -27.61
CA ARG A 15 -8.37 7.33 -26.49
C ARG A 15 -8.02 6.63 -25.16
N ILE A 16 -7.75 7.40 -24.12
CA ILE A 16 -7.36 6.86 -22.81
C ILE A 16 -8.58 6.18 -22.17
N ASP A 17 -8.43 4.95 -21.70
CA ASP A 17 -9.42 4.31 -20.83
C ASP A 17 -9.23 4.82 -19.40
N VAL A 18 -10.11 5.73 -18.96
CA VAL A 18 -10.00 6.36 -17.64
C VAL A 18 -10.39 5.45 -16.48
N ASP A 19 -10.91 4.24 -16.73
CA ASP A 19 -11.22 3.25 -15.69
C ASP A 19 -10.11 2.24 -15.48
N LYS A 20 -9.19 2.12 -16.42
CA LYS A 20 -8.03 1.22 -16.31
C LYS A 20 -6.78 1.96 -15.85
N PRO A 21 -5.81 1.26 -15.25
CA PRO A 21 -4.49 1.81 -15.01
C PRO A 21 -3.85 2.29 -16.32
N LEU A 22 -3.21 3.47 -16.30
CA LEU A 22 -2.54 4.06 -17.48
C LEU A 22 -1.38 3.19 -17.99
N TRP A 23 -0.73 2.43 -17.09
CA TRP A 23 0.39 1.56 -17.40
C TRP A 23 0.02 0.10 -17.14
N SER A 24 0.62 -0.80 -17.94
CA SER A 24 0.42 -2.25 -17.81
C SER A 24 0.77 -2.74 -16.40
N GLN A 25 -0.19 -3.42 -15.76
CA GLN A 25 0.02 -4.04 -14.45
C GLN A 25 0.77 -5.38 -14.52
N ASP A 26 1.02 -5.92 -15.72
CA ASP A 26 1.76 -7.16 -15.91
C ASP A 26 3.28 -6.95 -15.76
N THR A 27 3.77 -5.74 -16.06
CA THR A 27 5.19 -5.40 -15.99
C THR A 27 5.54 -4.68 -14.68
N TYR A 28 6.74 -4.92 -14.15
CA TYR A 28 7.21 -4.24 -12.93
C TYR A 28 7.26 -2.71 -13.12
N LEU A 29 7.84 -2.23 -14.23
CA LEU A 29 7.92 -0.79 -14.50
C LEU A 29 6.54 -0.15 -14.66
N GLY A 30 5.58 -0.84 -15.30
CA GLY A 30 4.22 -0.32 -15.40
C GLY A 30 3.51 -0.24 -14.05
N ARG A 31 3.68 -1.24 -13.18
CA ARG A 31 3.20 -1.18 -11.79
C ARG A 31 3.88 -0.05 -11.01
N TRP A 32 5.19 0.12 -11.16
CA TRP A 32 5.94 1.18 -10.51
C TRP A 32 5.42 2.57 -10.88
N MET A 33 5.23 2.82 -12.19
CA MET A 33 4.67 4.09 -12.68
C MET A 33 3.25 4.31 -12.16
N HIS A 34 2.42 3.27 -12.12
CA HIS A 34 1.08 3.34 -11.55
C HIS A 34 1.10 3.69 -10.05
N TYR A 35 1.91 3.01 -9.25
CA TYR A 35 2.02 3.29 -7.82
C TYR A 35 2.62 4.67 -7.55
N ALA A 36 3.62 5.10 -8.31
CA ALA A 36 4.17 6.46 -8.20
C ALA A 36 3.15 7.53 -8.57
N PHE A 37 2.23 7.21 -9.48
CA PHE A 37 1.15 8.11 -9.89
C PHE A 37 0.07 8.25 -8.82
N ILE A 38 -0.41 7.14 -8.24
CA ILE A 38 -1.49 7.19 -7.22
C ILE A 38 -1.01 7.58 -5.82
N THR A 39 0.27 7.41 -5.51
CA THR A 39 0.86 7.78 -4.20
C THR A 39 1.44 9.21 -4.19
N ASP A 40 1.21 10.01 -5.23
CA ASP A 40 1.68 11.41 -5.26
C ASP A 40 1.00 12.24 -4.17
N CYS A 41 1.75 12.57 -3.12
CA CYS A 41 1.27 13.35 -1.98
C CYS A 41 0.80 14.77 -2.33
N ARG A 42 1.18 15.31 -3.50
CA ARG A 42 0.74 16.65 -3.93
C ARG A 42 -0.78 16.71 -4.15
N THR A 43 -1.41 15.58 -4.44
CA THR A 43 -2.88 15.52 -4.63
C THR A 43 -3.64 15.76 -3.31
N VAL A 44 -2.99 15.56 -2.16
CA VAL A 44 -3.56 15.87 -0.84
C VAL A 44 -3.82 17.36 -0.67
N LEU A 45 -3.02 18.22 -1.31
CA LEU A 45 -3.12 19.69 -1.20
C LEU A 45 -4.13 20.29 -2.19
N VAL A 46 -4.72 19.47 -3.06
CA VAL A 46 -5.67 19.94 -4.07
C VAL A 46 -7.03 20.16 -3.42
N PRO A 47 -7.64 21.34 -3.60
CA PRO A 47 -8.93 21.65 -3.00
C PRO A 47 -10.06 20.81 -3.59
N GLU A 48 -11.10 20.57 -2.79
CA GLU A 48 -12.19 19.64 -3.11
C GLU A 48 -12.92 19.99 -4.43
N ASN A 49 -13.15 21.28 -4.70
CA ASN A 49 -13.80 21.72 -5.95
C ASN A 49 -13.05 21.22 -7.20
N LYS A 50 -11.71 21.28 -7.20
CA LYS A 50 -10.89 20.78 -8.32
C LYS A 50 -10.94 19.26 -8.45
N LEU A 51 -11.14 18.53 -7.35
CA LEU A 51 -11.30 17.08 -7.37
C LEU A 51 -12.63 16.70 -8.03
N TRP A 52 -13.71 17.42 -7.73
CA TRP A 52 -15.01 17.24 -8.38
C TRP A 52 -14.98 17.64 -9.86
N GLU A 53 -14.33 18.74 -10.22
CA GLU A 53 -14.10 19.13 -11.61
C GLU A 53 -13.35 18.04 -12.39
N ALA A 54 -12.32 17.46 -11.79
CA ALA A 54 -11.55 16.38 -12.39
C ALA A 54 -12.38 15.09 -12.57
N LYS A 55 -13.23 14.74 -11.59
CA LYS A 55 -14.17 13.63 -11.72
C LYS A 55 -15.16 13.87 -12.86
N LYS A 56 -15.78 15.04 -12.91
CA LYS A 56 -16.71 15.43 -13.97
C LYS A 56 -16.04 15.38 -15.34
N LEU A 57 -14.81 15.90 -15.46
CA LEU A 57 -14.06 15.84 -16.72
C LEU A 57 -13.79 14.40 -17.17
N CYS A 58 -13.48 13.48 -16.24
CA CYS A 58 -13.34 12.07 -16.56
C CYS A 58 -14.66 11.44 -17.03
N GLU A 59 -15.79 11.81 -16.42
CA GLU A 59 -17.13 11.34 -16.81
C GLU A 59 -17.56 11.88 -18.18
N ASP A 60 -17.37 13.18 -18.43
CA ASP A 60 -17.62 13.83 -19.71
C ASP A 60 -16.73 13.20 -20.81
N TYR A 61 -15.46 12.93 -20.51
CA TYR A 61 -14.56 12.22 -21.41
C TYR A 61 -14.97 10.75 -21.63
N LYS A 62 -15.67 10.09 -20.73
CA LYS A 62 -16.26 8.76 -21.06
C LYS A 62 -17.46 8.91 -21.98
N ALA A 63 -18.28 9.93 -21.74
CA ALA A 63 -19.50 10.20 -22.48
C ALA A 63 -19.27 10.84 -23.87
N ARG A 64 -18.02 11.09 -24.25
CA ARG A 64 -17.63 11.83 -25.46
C ARG A 64 -18.18 13.27 -25.50
N LYS A 65 -18.26 13.90 -24.34
CA LYS A 65 -18.72 15.28 -24.12
C LYS A 65 -17.60 16.20 -23.65
N GLU A 66 -16.34 15.85 -23.92
CA GLU A 66 -15.20 16.66 -23.52
C GLU A 66 -15.15 18.03 -24.21
N PRO A 67 -14.57 19.07 -23.57
CA PRO A 67 -14.35 20.36 -24.20
C PRO A 67 -13.46 20.26 -25.45
N GLU A 68 -13.74 21.09 -26.45
CA GLU A 68 -12.88 21.21 -27.63
C GLU A 68 -11.47 21.72 -27.23
N GLY A 69 -10.42 21.12 -27.79
CA GLY A 69 -9.03 21.49 -27.52
C GLY A 69 -8.41 20.83 -26.26
N LEU A 70 -9.10 19.87 -25.64
CA LEU A 70 -8.57 19.17 -24.47
C LEU A 70 -7.31 18.36 -24.80
N GLN A 71 -6.24 18.57 -24.03
CA GLN A 71 -4.98 17.85 -24.25
C GLN A 71 -4.95 16.55 -23.46
N ARG A 72 -4.20 15.56 -23.98
CA ARG A 72 -3.98 14.26 -23.32
C ARG A 72 -3.49 14.41 -21.87
N LYS A 73 -2.61 15.38 -21.61
CA LYS A 73 -2.07 15.67 -20.28
C LYS A 73 -3.15 16.09 -19.28
N ASP A 74 -4.19 16.79 -19.74
CA ASP A 74 -5.26 17.29 -18.88
C ASP A 74 -6.17 16.14 -18.44
N ILE A 75 -6.44 15.19 -19.35
CA ILE A 75 -7.13 13.93 -19.02
C ILE A 75 -6.31 13.06 -18.06
N ILE A 76 -5.01 12.94 -18.28
CA ILE A 76 -4.13 12.18 -17.37
C ILE A 76 -4.14 12.81 -15.97
N TYR A 77 -4.07 14.14 -15.88
CA TYR A 77 -4.12 14.83 -14.61
C TYR A 77 -5.49 14.72 -13.92
N ALA A 78 -6.58 14.86 -14.68
CA ALA A 78 -7.93 14.67 -14.16
C ALA A 78 -8.14 13.25 -13.63
N LYS A 79 -7.66 12.24 -14.37
CA LYS A 79 -7.63 10.85 -13.91
C LYS A 79 -6.85 10.70 -12.62
N LYS A 80 -5.68 11.34 -12.50
CA LYS A 80 -4.87 11.33 -11.28
C LYS A 80 -5.65 11.81 -10.06
N LEU A 81 -6.34 12.94 -10.22
CA LEU A 81 -7.12 13.54 -9.14
C LEU A 81 -8.34 12.68 -8.80
N LYS A 82 -9.03 12.15 -9.81
CA LYS A 82 -10.15 11.22 -9.62
C LYS A 82 -9.71 9.97 -8.87
N ASP A 83 -8.72 9.24 -9.38
CA ASP A 83 -8.22 7.99 -8.81
C ASP A 83 -7.62 8.19 -7.40
N SER A 84 -7.13 9.40 -7.09
CA SER A 84 -6.59 9.72 -5.77
C SER A 84 -7.65 10.08 -4.74
N ALA A 85 -8.83 10.55 -5.13
CA ALA A 85 -9.80 11.17 -4.22
C ALA A 85 -11.15 10.46 -4.16
N PHE A 86 -11.46 9.59 -5.12
CA PHE A 86 -12.74 8.87 -5.18
C PHE A 86 -12.52 7.37 -5.11
N HIS A 87 -13.38 6.69 -4.37
CA HIS A 87 -13.29 5.25 -4.18
C HIS A 87 -13.61 4.52 -5.50
N PRO A 88 -12.83 3.49 -5.89
CA PRO A 88 -12.95 2.85 -7.20
C PRO A 88 -14.30 2.15 -7.41
N ASP A 89 -14.89 1.60 -6.34
CA ASP A 89 -16.09 0.75 -6.44
C ASP A 89 -17.42 1.53 -6.47
N ASN A 90 -17.57 2.55 -5.62
CA ASN A 90 -18.82 3.32 -5.51
C ASN A 90 -18.70 4.78 -6.00
N GLY A 91 -17.47 5.23 -6.32
CA GLY A 91 -17.21 6.60 -6.78
C GLY A 91 -17.40 7.68 -5.70
N GLU A 92 -17.50 7.31 -4.43
CA GLU A 92 -17.67 8.25 -3.32
C GLU A 92 -16.37 8.98 -3.00
N PHE A 93 -16.53 10.20 -2.45
CA PHE A 93 -15.39 11.03 -2.08
C PHE A 93 -14.71 10.49 -0.82
N MET A 94 -13.43 10.16 -0.93
CA MET A 94 -12.64 9.61 0.15
C MET A 94 -12.08 10.73 1.03
N HIS A 95 -12.17 10.53 2.35
CA HIS A 95 -11.50 11.38 3.33
C HIS A 95 -9.99 11.38 3.08
N VAL A 96 -9.34 12.54 3.23
CA VAL A 96 -7.92 12.76 2.87
C VAL A 96 -6.99 11.72 3.49
N ILE A 97 -7.19 11.39 4.76
CA ILE A 97 -6.38 10.42 5.52
C ILE A 97 -6.47 9.00 4.91
N GLY A 98 -7.60 8.66 4.28
CA GLY A 98 -7.83 7.36 3.66
C GLY A 98 -7.23 7.21 2.26
N ARG A 99 -6.72 8.29 1.67
CA ARG A 99 -6.17 8.29 0.32
C ARG A 99 -4.77 7.67 0.29
N MET A 100 -4.47 6.89 -0.73
CA MET A 100 -3.13 6.34 -0.96
C MET A 100 -2.05 7.45 -1.05
N SER A 101 -2.41 8.65 -1.51
CA SER A 101 -1.52 9.81 -1.53
C SER A 101 -1.13 10.34 -0.15
N PHE A 102 -1.92 10.05 0.90
CA PHE A 102 -1.59 10.41 2.27
C PHE A 102 -0.66 9.39 2.96
N GLN A 103 -0.45 8.22 2.35
CA GLN A 103 0.40 7.16 2.90
C GLN A 103 1.83 7.64 3.14
N LEU A 104 2.41 8.41 2.20
CA LEU A 104 3.76 8.96 2.35
C LEU A 104 3.84 9.96 3.52
N PRO A 105 3.02 11.04 3.56
CA PRO A 105 2.98 11.96 4.71
C PRO A 105 2.80 11.27 6.06
N ALA A 106 1.86 10.32 6.14
CA ALA A 106 1.61 9.55 7.35
C ALA A 106 2.82 8.70 7.76
N SER A 107 3.43 7.99 6.80
CA SER A 107 4.59 7.13 7.05
C SER A 107 5.82 7.92 7.49
N VAL A 108 6.06 9.09 6.88
CA VAL A 108 7.16 10.00 7.28
C VAL A 108 6.93 10.50 8.71
N THR A 109 5.71 10.95 9.02
CA THR A 109 5.35 11.46 10.35
C THR A 109 5.51 10.39 11.42
N LEU A 110 4.99 9.18 11.17
CA LEU A 110 5.09 8.05 12.09
C LEU A 110 6.54 7.61 12.28
N THR A 111 7.33 7.54 11.21
CA THR A 111 8.74 7.16 11.31
C THR A 111 9.53 8.20 12.10
N ALA A 112 9.31 9.49 11.84
CA ALA A 112 9.95 10.57 12.58
C ALA A 112 9.58 10.55 14.08
N ALA A 113 8.29 10.33 14.39
CA ALA A 113 7.83 10.17 15.77
C ALA A 113 8.48 8.95 16.45
N MET A 114 8.56 7.79 15.77
CA MET A 114 9.21 6.60 16.30
C MET A 114 10.71 6.84 16.55
N LEU A 115 11.43 7.44 15.61
CA LEU A 115 12.86 7.76 15.77
C LEU A 115 13.12 8.76 16.91
N THR A 116 12.17 9.66 17.18
CA THR A 116 12.28 10.64 18.28
C THR A 116 11.96 10.01 19.63
N PHE A 117 10.90 9.20 19.70
CA PHE A 117 10.31 8.75 20.96
C PHE A 117 10.61 7.28 21.32
N TYR A 118 11.36 6.52 20.51
CA TYR A 118 11.63 5.08 20.76
C TYR A 118 12.33 4.78 22.10
N LYS A 119 13.05 5.75 22.68
CA LYS A 119 13.75 5.56 23.96
C LYS A 119 12.77 5.42 25.15
N SER A 120 11.59 6.02 25.05
CA SER A 120 10.55 5.95 26.07
C SER A 120 9.54 4.82 25.77
N ALA A 121 9.17 4.04 26.80
CA ALA A 121 8.13 3.02 26.68
C ALA A 121 6.78 3.65 26.30
N PHE A 122 6.45 4.78 26.94
CA PHE A 122 5.23 5.53 26.68
C PHE A 122 5.22 6.07 25.25
N GLY A 123 6.35 6.64 24.81
CA GLY A 123 6.51 7.13 23.44
C GLY A 123 6.31 6.05 22.38
N MET A 124 6.84 4.85 22.64
CA MET A 124 6.66 3.69 21.77
C MET A 124 5.18 3.24 21.71
N ILE A 125 4.49 3.16 22.85
CA ILE A 125 3.05 2.81 22.90
C ILE A 125 2.22 3.86 22.16
N ALA A 126 2.47 5.15 22.39
CA ALA A 126 1.77 6.24 21.72
C ALA A 126 1.96 6.18 20.20
N CYS A 127 3.18 5.92 19.72
CA CYS A 127 3.45 5.75 18.29
C CYS A 127 2.69 4.56 17.70
N GLN A 128 2.61 3.44 18.43
CA GLN A 128 1.86 2.27 17.97
C GLN A 128 0.36 2.55 17.94
N LEU A 129 -0.19 3.25 18.93
CA LEU A 129 -1.59 3.64 18.95
C LEU A 129 -1.92 4.52 17.74
N ILE A 130 -1.12 5.55 17.46
CA ILE A 130 -1.34 6.44 16.30
C ILE A 130 -1.23 5.65 14.99
N ASN A 131 -0.20 4.79 14.86
CA ASN A 131 -0.03 3.94 13.68
C ASN A 131 -1.25 3.03 13.45
N GLN A 132 -1.79 2.42 14.51
CA GLN A 132 -2.96 1.57 14.37
C GLN A 132 -4.23 2.35 14.08
N SER A 133 -4.40 3.53 14.66
CA SER A 133 -5.55 4.38 14.37
C SER A 133 -5.54 4.81 12.90
N PHE A 134 -4.35 5.13 12.36
CA PHE A 134 -4.19 5.42 10.94
C PHE A 134 -4.53 4.21 10.07
N ASN A 135 -4.00 3.03 10.37
CA ASN A 135 -4.30 1.81 9.62
C ASN A 135 -5.78 1.42 9.68
N ALA A 136 -6.43 1.55 10.85
CA ALA A 136 -7.85 1.28 11.01
C ALA A 136 -8.71 2.26 10.20
N PHE A 137 -8.33 3.54 10.17
CA PHE A 137 -9.02 4.55 9.38
C PHE A 137 -8.86 4.32 7.86
N VAL A 138 -7.66 4.00 7.40
CA VAL A 138 -7.41 3.64 6.00
C VAL A 138 -8.20 2.39 5.61
N ASN A 139 -8.21 1.37 6.47
CA ASN A 139 -9.00 0.16 6.22
C ASN A 139 -10.51 0.45 6.19
N TYR A 140 -11.01 1.30 7.08
CA TYR A 140 -12.42 1.68 7.11
C TYR A 140 -12.83 2.47 5.85
N THR A 141 -11.96 3.35 5.35
CA THR A 141 -12.22 4.17 4.16
C THR A 141 -12.02 3.43 2.83
N ASN A 142 -11.21 2.36 2.82
CA ASN A 142 -10.97 1.51 1.64
C ASN A 142 -11.75 0.18 1.71
N ARG A 143 -12.66 0.03 2.67
CA ARG A 143 -13.51 -1.16 2.75
C ARG A 143 -14.45 -1.18 1.56
N ASN A 144 -14.71 -2.38 1.06
CA ASN A 144 -15.54 -2.55 -0.11
C ASN A 144 -17.00 -2.20 0.23
N ALA A 145 -17.49 -1.08 -0.31
CA ALA A 145 -18.85 -0.57 -0.06
C ALA A 145 -19.94 -1.52 -0.58
N MET A 146 -19.61 -2.46 -1.48
CA MET A 146 -20.55 -3.47 -1.99
C MET A 146 -20.81 -4.63 -1.01
N SER A 147 -20.10 -4.67 0.12
CA SER A 147 -20.22 -5.74 1.14
C SER A 147 -20.71 -5.23 2.49
N ASP A 148 -21.54 -4.18 2.49
CA ASP A 148 -22.17 -3.58 3.67
C ASP A 148 -23.03 -4.60 4.45
N ASP A 149 -22.37 -5.37 5.31
CA ASP A 149 -22.99 -6.19 6.35
C ASP A 149 -23.01 -5.36 7.64
N PRO A 150 -24.19 -5.02 8.22
CA PRO A 150 -24.32 -4.13 9.38
C PRO A 150 -23.59 -4.59 10.66
N GLN A 151 -23.07 -5.83 10.70
CA GLN A 151 -22.27 -6.38 11.81
C GLN A 151 -20.76 -6.04 11.74
N ASP A 152 -20.33 -5.07 10.92
CA ASP A 152 -18.90 -4.82 10.65
C ASP A 152 -18.17 -3.96 11.70
N THR A 153 -18.84 -3.00 12.33
CA THR A 153 -18.17 -2.02 13.20
C THR A 153 -17.55 -2.66 14.43
N ASP A 154 -18.25 -3.60 15.07
CA ASP A 154 -17.76 -4.30 16.27
C ASP A 154 -16.53 -5.15 15.96
N VAL A 155 -16.48 -5.80 14.79
CA VAL A 155 -15.32 -6.61 14.40
C VAL A 155 -14.14 -5.73 14.02
N ILE A 156 -14.36 -4.57 13.40
CA ILE A 156 -13.30 -3.59 13.13
C ILE A 156 -12.75 -3.04 14.44
N GLN A 157 -13.61 -2.72 15.42
CA GLN A 157 -13.20 -2.25 16.75
C GLN A 157 -12.41 -3.33 17.50
N GLN A 158 -12.89 -4.58 17.51
CA GLN A 158 -12.18 -5.70 18.13
C GLN A 158 -10.82 -5.95 17.46
N ALA A 159 -10.78 -5.94 16.12
CA ALA A 159 -9.52 -6.09 15.37
C ALA A 159 -8.54 -4.96 15.68
N PHE A 160 -9.01 -3.72 15.80
CA PHE A 160 -8.19 -2.57 16.18
C PHE A 160 -7.62 -2.71 17.60
N ILE A 161 -8.45 -3.07 18.59
CA ILE A 161 -8.00 -3.26 19.98
C ILE A 161 -6.95 -4.38 20.04
N LEU A 162 -7.24 -5.52 19.39
CA LEU A 162 -6.35 -6.67 19.38
C LEU A 162 -5.03 -6.36 18.66
N ALA A 163 -5.08 -5.70 17.49
CA ALA A 163 -3.90 -5.30 16.73
C ALA A 163 -3.05 -4.27 17.49
N THR A 164 -3.69 -3.36 18.22
CA THR A 164 -3.01 -2.36 19.07
C THR A 164 -2.32 -3.03 20.26
N ALA A 165 -3.04 -3.87 21.00
CA ALA A 165 -2.49 -4.61 22.12
C ALA A 165 -1.30 -5.48 21.69
N ALA A 166 -1.45 -6.21 20.58
CA ALA A 166 -0.42 -7.11 20.08
C ALA A 166 0.81 -6.34 19.54
N SER A 167 0.62 -5.21 18.86
CA SER A 167 1.72 -4.35 18.41
C SER A 167 2.50 -3.74 19.58
N CYS A 168 1.79 -3.25 20.60
CA CYS A 168 2.39 -2.73 21.83
C CYS A 168 3.17 -3.83 22.59
N ALA A 169 2.59 -5.03 22.73
CA ALA A 169 3.25 -6.16 23.36
C ALA A 169 4.53 -6.57 22.62
N ALA A 170 4.49 -6.66 21.27
CA ALA A 170 5.66 -6.95 20.46
C ALA A 170 6.74 -5.87 20.64
N ALA A 171 6.37 -4.59 20.55
CA ALA A 171 7.32 -3.48 20.67
C ALA A 171 8.02 -3.44 22.05
N LEU A 172 7.27 -3.62 23.14
CA LEU A 172 7.81 -3.70 24.50
C LEU A 172 8.66 -4.97 24.70
N GLY A 173 8.23 -6.10 24.15
CA GLY A 173 8.95 -7.37 24.18
C GLY A 173 10.32 -7.27 23.52
N PHE A 174 10.39 -6.71 22.31
CA PHE A 174 11.65 -6.48 21.61
C PHE A 174 12.54 -5.47 22.36
N ARG A 175 11.97 -4.40 22.91
CA ARG A 175 12.73 -3.45 23.74
C ARG A 175 13.42 -4.15 24.91
N LYS A 176 12.74 -5.07 25.60
CA LYS A 176 13.30 -5.85 26.71
C LYS A 176 14.32 -6.90 26.24
N LEU A 177 14.09 -7.56 25.11
CA LEU A 177 15.02 -8.57 24.58
C LEU A 177 16.36 -7.98 24.13
N PHE A 178 16.33 -6.75 23.62
CA PHE A 178 17.51 -6.05 23.10
C PHE A 178 18.14 -5.07 24.09
N SER A 179 17.48 -4.74 25.21
CA SER A 179 18.12 -3.97 26.29
C SER A 179 19.30 -4.76 26.85
N GLY A 180 20.51 -4.22 26.72
CA GLY A 180 21.75 -4.83 27.21
C GLY A 180 22.56 -5.62 26.19
N ARG A 181 22.10 -5.79 24.94
CA ARG A 181 22.81 -6.58 23.90
C ARG A 181 23.79 -5.77 23.01
N GLY A 182 24.28 -4.63 23.48
CA GLY A 182 25.24 -3.78 22.74
C GLY A 182 24.61 -2.83 21.71
N THR A 183 25.40 -1.84 21.27
CA THR A 183 24.98 -0.72 20.39
C THR A 183 24.58 -1.14 18.98
N LEU A 184 25.14 -2.25 18.47
CA LEU A 184 24.79 -2.77 17.14
C LEU A 184 23.40 -3.40 17.12
N PHE A 185 23.04 -4.21 18.13
CA PHE A 185 21.73 -4.86 18.18
C PHE A 185 20.61 -3.88 18.49
N THR A 186 20.87 -2.89 19.35
CA THR A 186 19.91 -1.81 19.65
C THR A 186 19.54 -0.96 18.42
N ARG A 187 20.41 -0.92 17.40
CA ARG A 187 20.15 -0.23 16.12
C ARG A 187 19.08 -0.91 15.26
N PHE A 188 19.02 -2.24 15.26
CA PHE A 188 18.05 -2.99 14.44
C PHE A 188 16.68 -3.12 15.13
N VAL A 189 16.57 -2.73 16.39
CA VAL A 189 15.33 -2.82 17.19
C VAL A 189 14.15 -2.14 16.51
N PRO A 190 14.25 -0.90 15.98
CA PRO A 190 13.10 -0.25 15.34
C PRO A 190 12.62 -1.04 14.10
N PHE A 191 13.55 -1.55 13.29
CA PHE A 191 13.21 -2.36 12.13
C PHE A 191 12.55 -3.69 12.53
N CYS A 192 13.13 -4.43 13.48
CA CYS A 192 12.56 -5.69 13.97
C CYS A 192 11.18 -5.49 14.60
N ALA A 193 11.00 -4.41 15.37
CA ALA A 193 9.71 -4.08 15.98
C ALA A 193 8.65 -3.78 14.92
N VAL A 194 8.99 -3.05 13.86
CA VAL A 194 8.07 -2.74 12.76
C VAL A 194 7.78 -3.97 11.91
N ALA A 195 8.77 -4.82 11.64
CA ALA A 195 8.57 -6.07 10.90
C ALA A 195 7.63 -7.02 11.66
N ALA A 196 7.90 -7.27 12.94
CA ALA A 196 7.04 -8.08 13.79
C ALA A 196 5.65 -7.46 13.98
N GLY A 197 5.58 -6.13 14.14
CA GLY A 197 4.31 -5.41 14.19
C GLY A 197 3.46 -5.65 12.94
N ASN A 198 4.05 -5.59 11.74
CA ASN A 198 3.35 -5.89 10.50
C ASN A 198 2.93 -7.37 10.39
N MET A 199 3.77 -8.31 10.85
CA MET A 199 3.45 -9.74 10.86
C MET A 199 2.25 -10.08 11.73
N VAL A 200 2.04 -9.34 12.82
CA VAL A 200 0.92 -9.57 13.75
C VAL A 200 -0.31 -8.76 13.34
N ASN A 201 -0.13 -7.50 12.96
CA ASN A 201 -1.20 -6.57 12.65
C ASN A 201 -2.03 -6.99 11.43
N LEU A 202 -1.37 -7.28 10.31
CA LEU A 202 -2.05 -7.56 9.04
C LEU A 202 -3.01 -8.76 9.13
N PRO A 203 -2.61 -9.92 9.70
CA PRO A 203 -3.51 -11.05 9.89
C PRO A 203 -4.71 -10.73 10.80
N ILE A 204 -4.52 -9.93 11.86
CA ILE A 204 -5.62 -9.52 12.75
C ILE A 204 -6.61 -8.61 12.01
N MET A 205 -6.09 -7.60 11.31
CA MET A 205 -6.95 -6.66 10.57
C MET A 205 -7.69 -7.33 9.40
N ARG A 206 -7.07 -8.33 8.76
CA ARG A 206 -7.63 -9.08 7.63
C ARG A 206 -8.14 -10.47 8.05
N GLN A 207 -8.47 -10.66 9.34
CA GLN A 207 -8.92 -11.95 9.87
C GLN A 207 -10.17 -12.49 9.17
N ARG A 208 -11.05 -11.60 8.71
CA ARG A 208 -12.26 -11.96 7.95
C ARG A 208 -11.93 -12.59 6.60
N GLU A 209 -10.90 -12.09 5.93
CA GLU A 209 -10.44 -12.67 4.66
C GLU A 209 -9.81 -14.04 4.87
N ILE A 210 -9.10 -14.23 5.97
CA ILE A 210 -8.56 -15.54 6.36
C ILE A 210 -9.70 -16.51 6.68
N ALA A 211 -10.74 -16.07 7.39
CA ALA A 211 -11.85 -16.93 7.80
C ALA A 211 -12.82 -17.24 6.64
N ARG A 212 -13.18 -16.24 5.82
CA ARG A 212 -14.19 -16.36 4.75
C ARG A 212 -13.60 -16.65 3.38
N GLY A 213 -12.30 -16.46 3.20
CA GLY A 213 -11.60 -16.54 1.92
C GLY A 213 -11.86 -15.34 1.00
N ILE A 214 -10.96 -15.16 0.03
CA ILE A 214 -11.08 -14.15 -1.04
C ILE A 214 -11.49 -14.79 -2.36
N PRO A 215 -12.23 -14.10 -3.23
CA PRO A 215 -12.64 -14.64 -4.52
C PRO A 215 -11.44 -14.95 -5.41
N ILE A 216 -11.45 -16.14 -6.01
CA ILE A 216 -10.47 -16.59 -7.02
C ILE A 216 -11.12 -16.67 -8.40
N PHE A 217 -10.37 -16.28 -9.42
CA PHE A 217 -10.83 -16.12 -10.79
C PHE A 217 -10.02 -17.02 -11.74
N ALA A 218 -10.70 -17.58 -12.75
CA ALA A 218 -10.05 -18.19 -13.90
C ALA A 218 -9.77 -17.12 -14.96
N LYS A 219 -8.58 -17.16 -15.57
CA LYS A 219 -8.28 -16.35 -16.77
C LYS A 219 -8.75 -17.10 -18.01
N ASN A 220 -10.06 -17.07 -18.27
CA ASN A 220 -10.67 -17.71 -19.43
C ASN A 220 -11.64 -16.75 -20.13
N GLY A 221 -11.11 -15.70 -20.77
CA GLY A 221 -11.89 -14.72 -21.55
C GLY A 221 -12.70 -13.74 -20.70
N ASP A 222 -13.48 -14.27 -19.75
CA ASP A 222 -14.25 -13.55 -18.74
C ASP A 222 -13.70 -13.88 -17.35
N GLU A 223 -13.56 -12.86 -16.48
CA GLU A 223 -13.11 -13.01 -15.08
C GLU A 223 -14.22 -13.67 -14.23
N VAL A 224 -14.48 -14.96 -14.48
CA VAL A 224 -15.49 -15.70 -13.74
C VAL A 224 -14.94 -16.09 -12.37
N CYS A 225 -15.61 -15.62 -11.32
CA CYS A 225 -15.35 -16.02 -9.94
C CYS A 225 -15.68 -17.51 -9.78
N ILE A 226 -14.70 -18.32 -9.40
CA ILE A 226 -14.86 -19.77 -9.20
C ILE A 226 -15.40 -20.01 -7.79
N MET A 227 -14.66 -19.54 -6.79
CA MET A 227 -14.95 -19.74 -5.37
C MET A 227 -14.23 -18.70 -4.51
N LYS A 228 -14.46 -18.73 -3.21
CA LYS A 228 -13.63 -18.04 -2.22
C LYS A 228 -12.60 -19.03 -1.67
N SER A 229 -11.35 -18.59 -1.52
CA SER A 229 -10.28 -19.42 -0.97
C SER A 229 -9.56 -18.68 0.16
N GLN A 230 -9.43 -19.36 1.30
CA GLN A 230 -8.62 -18.93 2.44
C GLN A 230 -7.14 -18.99 2.10
N MET A 231 -6.70 -19.99 1.32
CA MET A 231 -5.30 -20.07 0.89
C MET A 231 -4.87 -18.85 0.06
N ALA A 232 -5.75 -18.38 -0.83
CA ALA A 232 -5.51 -17.14 -1.58
C ALA A 232 -5.39 -15.93 -0.64
N ALA A 233 -6.21 -15.88 0.40
CA ALA A 233 -6.18 -14.81 1.40
C ALA A 233 -4.87 -14.82 2.20
N VAL A 234 -4.46 -15.99 2.72
CA VAL A 234 -3.20 -16.16 3.47
C VAL A 234 -2.00 -15.78 2.60
N LYS A 235 -1.99 -16.20 1.33
CA LYS A 235 -0.93 -15.84 0.39
C LYS A 235 -0.89 -14.33 0.14
N GLY A 236 -2.04 -13.72 -0.15
CA GLY A 236 -2.14 -12.28 -0.39
C GLY A 236 -1.71 -11.43 0.82
N ILE A 237 -2.12 -11.85 2.02
CA ILE A 237 -1.70 -11.21 3.28
C ILE A 237 -0.19 -11.36 3.48
N SER A 238 0.38 -12.55 3.22
CA SER A 238 1.82 -12.78 3.32
C SER A 238 2.64 -11.89 2.36
N GLU A 239 2.16 -11.74 1.13
CA GLU A 239 2.75 -10.82 0.14
C GLU A 239 2.64 -9.35 0.58
N CYS A 240 1.54 -8.96 1.21
CA CYS A 240 1.36 -7.63 1.79
C CYS A 240 2.33 -7.39 2.97
N ILE A 241 2.46 -8.35 3.89
CA ILE A 241 3.41 -8.29 5.01
C ILE A 241 4.83 -8.09 4.48
N LEU A 242 5.25 -8.91 3.52
CA LEU A 242 6.58 -8.81 2.91
C LEU A 242 6.78 -7.45 2.23
N THR A 243 5.76 -6.95 1.51
CA THR A 243 5.79 -5.62 0.90
C THR A 243 6.04 -4.53 1.95
N ARG A 244 5.31 -4.54 3.07
CA ARG A 244 5.47 -3.54 4.14
C ARG A 244 6.83 -3.62 4.83
N ILE A 245 7.39 -4.82 5.02
CA ILE A 245 8.74 -4.99 5.57
C ILE A 245 9.78 -4.40 4.61
N ILE A 246 9.66 -4.69 3.31
CA ILE A 246 10.55 -4.13 2.28
C ILE A 246 10.42 -2.60 2.21
N MET A 247 9.20 -2.06 2.38
CA MET A 247 8.98 -0.61 2.44
C MET A 247 9.71 0.07 3.61
N ALA A 248 9.73 -0.56 4.77
CA ALA A 248 10.33 0.01 5.98
C ALA A 248 11.86 -0.16 6.05
N ALA A 249 12.41 -1.18 5.38
CA ALA A 249 13.81 -1.57 5.53
C ALA A 249 14.82 -0.46 5.15
N PRO A 250 14.73 0.22 3.98
CA PRO A 250 15.74 1.21 3.60
C PRO A 250 15.81 2.37 4.59
N GLY A 251 14.66 2.91 5.00
CA GLY A 251 14.61 4.03 5.95
C GLY A 251 15.18 3.64 7.31
N MET A 252 14.72 2.54 7.90
CA MET A 252 15.11 2.17 9.27
C MET A 252 16.52 1.61 9.38
N LEU A 253 17.10 1.09 8.29
CA LEU A 253 18.47 0.57 8.28
C LEU A 253 19.49 1.63 7.88
N MET A 254 19.19 2.46 6.88
CA MET A 254 20.15 3.43 6.33
C MET A 254 20.20 4.74 7.12
N ILE A 255 19.05 5.29 7.54
CA ILE A 255 18.99 6.62 8.18
C ILE A 255 19.85 6.65 9.45
N PRO A 256 19.78 5.67 10.37
CA PRO A 256 20.63 5.69 11.55
C PRO A 256 22.14 5.63 11.23
N VAL A 257 22.54 5.05 10.08
CA VAL A 257 23.95 5.01 9.63
C VAL A 257 24.40 6.39 9.18
N ILE A 258 23.57 7.02 8.36
CA ILE A 258 23.84 8.34 7.80
C ILE A 258 23.87 9.37 8.94
N THR A 259 22.85 9.40 9.79
CA THR A 259 22.77 10.34 10.91
C THR A 259 23.97 10.22 11.85
N GLN A 260 24.40 9.00 12.20
CA GLN A 260 25.54 8.81 13.09
C GLN A 260 26.85 9.34 12.47
N ARG A 261 27.07 9.09 11.17
CA ARG A 261 28.22 9.63 10.44
C ARG A 261 28.15 11.16 10.32
N MET A 262 26.96 11.75 10.37
CA MET A 262 26.79 13.20 10.40
C MET A 262 27.04 13.79 11.79
N GLN A 263 26.66 13.09 12.86
CA GLN A 263 26.87 13.50 14.25
C GLN A 263 28.36 13.55 14.66
N SER A 264 29.26 12.89 13.92
CA SER A 264 30.70 13.01 14.16
C SER A 264 31.29 14.36 13.74
N TYR A 265 30.57 15.18 12.97
CA TYR A 265 31.04 16.51 12.56
C TYR A 265 30.67 17.58 13.60
N CYS A 266 31.61 18.48 13.90
CA CYS A 266 31.46 19.56 14.89
C CYS A 266 30.22 20.44 14.64
N PHE A 267 29.87 20.70 13.37
CA PHE A 267 28.67 21.46 13.01
C PHE A 267 27.37 20.85 13.55
N TYR A 268 27.23 19.51 13.50
CA TYR A 268 26.06 18.81 14.01
C TYR A 268 26.04 18.73 15.53
N GLN A 269 27.21 18.71 16.17
CA GLN A 269 27.34 18.75 17.63
C GLN A 269 26.95 20.12 18.20
N LEU A 270 27.30 21.20 17.49
CA LEU A 270 26.92 22.57 17.85
C LEU A 270 25.43 22.86 17.60
N ARG A 271 24.79 22.15 16.67
CA ARG A 271 23.39 22.34 16.29
C ARG A 271 22.63 21.02 16.21
N PRO A 272 22.39 20.35 17.36
CA PRO A 272 21.75 19.03 17.39
C PRO A 272 20.34 19.02 16.80
N TRP A 273 19.63 20.16 16.81
CA TRP A 273 18.29 20.31 16.24
C TRP A 273 18.23 20.08 14.72
N ILE A 274 19.34 20.22 13.99
CA ILE A 274 19.42 19.99 12.53
C ILE A 274 19.28 18.49 12.19
N THR A 275 19.57 17.61 13.15
CA THR A 275 19.44 16.16 12.95
C THR A 275 18.02 15.77 12.57
N PHE A 276 17.03 16.36 13.23
CA PHE A 276 15.62 16.03 13.04
C PHE A 276 15.10 16.35 11.60
N PRO A 277 15.26 17.58 11.05
CA PRO A 277 14.84 17.86 9.67
C PRO A 277 15.65 17.07 8.63
N VAL A 278 16.92 16.74 8.91
CA VAL A 278 17.72 15.86 8.03
C VAL A 278 17.13 14.45 8.00
N GLU A 279 16.79 13.88 9.16
CA GLU A 279 16.18 12.56 9.26
C GLU A 279 14.82 12.51 8.54
N ILE A 280 13.99 13.54 8.71
CA ILE A 280 12.71 13.66 7.99
C ILE A 280 12.95 13.74 6.47
N GLY A 281 13.92 14.55 6.03
CA GLY A 281 14.26 14.68 4.61
C GLY A 281 14.73 13.37 4.00
N LEU A 282 15.65 12.68 4.67
CA LEU A 282 16.15 11.36 4.25
C LEU A 282 15.03 10.31 4.25
N CYS A 283 14.18 10.30 5.28
CA CYS A 283 13.01 9.42 5.36
C CYS A 283 12.05 9.66 4.19
N THR A 284 11.77 10.92 3.89
CA THR A 284 10.89 11.31 2.78
C THR A 284 11.46 10.85 1.45
N LEU A 285 12.74 11.10 1.18
CA LEU A 285 13.40 10.67 -0.05
C LEU A 285 13.43 9.16 -0.20
N CYS A 286 13.74 8.43 0.87
CA CYS A 286 13.70 6.97 0.87
C CYS A 286 12.29 6.47 0.57
N LEU A 287 11.28 6.91 1.33
CA LEU A 287 9.90 6.44 1.16
C LEU A 287 9.29 6.82 -0.19
N LEU A 288 9.64 7.99 -0.75
CA LEU A 288 9.23 8.40 -2.11
C LEU A 288 9.61 7.37 -3.17
N VAL A 289 10.78 6.74 -3.03
CA VAL A 289 11.25 5.70 -3.95
C VAL A 289 10.77 4.33 -3.52
N THR A 290 10.85 4.01 -2.22
CA THR A 290 10.59 2.66 -1.73
C THR A 290 9.10 2.29 -1.77
N ILE A 291 8.17 3.23 -1.49
CA ILE A 291 6.73 2.96 -1.55
C ILE A 291 6.32 2.39 -2.93
N PRO A 292 6.53 3.10 -4.06
CA PRO A 292 6.15 2.57 -5.37
C PRO A 292 6.98 1.34 -5.75
N SER A 293 8.26 1.28 -5.35
CA SER A 293 9.15 0.15 -5.65
C SER A 293 8.71 -1.14 -4.98
N ALA A 294 8.28 -1.08 -3.73
CA ALA A 294 7.83 -2.24 -2.98
C ALA A 294 6.42 -2.68 -3.41
N LEU A 295 5.50 -1.73 -3.60
CA LEU A 295 4.15 -2.03 -4.10
C LEU A 295 4.19 -2.67 -5.49
N ALA A 296 5.15 -2.30 -6.33
CA ALA A 296 5.34 -2.88 -7.66
C ALA A 296 5.87 -4.34 -7.66
N ILE A 297 6.39 -4.85 -6.54
CA ILE A 297 6.94 -6.22 -6.46
C ILE A 297 5.84 -7.25 -6.75
N PHE A 298 4.71 -7.12 -6.06
CA PHE A 298 3.59 -8.05 -6.15
C PHE A 298 2.39 -7.40 -6.84
N PRO A 299 1.94 -7.93 -8.00
CA PRO A 299 0.75 -7.42 -8.68
C PRO A 299 -0.49 -7.36 -7.78
N GLN A 300 -1.36 -6.39 -8.00
CA GLN A 300 -2.64 -6.29 -7.28
C GLN A 300 -3.56 -7.48 -7.61
N LYS A 301 -3.67 -7.84 -8.89
CA LYS A 301 -4.24 -9.12 -9.34
C LYS A 301 -3.09 -10.11 -9.53
N ASN A 302 -2.87 -10.96 -8.54
CA ASN A 302 -1.78 -11.93 -8.56
C ASN A 302 -2.28 -13.32 -8.94
N SER A 303 -1.36 -14.21 -9.31
CA SER A 303 -1.67 -15.60 -9.65
C SER A 303 -1.04 -16.57 -8.64
N MET A 304 -1.71 -17.69 -8.40
CA MET A 304 -1.18 -18.81 -7.63
C MET A 304 -1.39 -20.11 -8.39
N LYS A 305 -0.47 -21.06 -8.17
CA LYS A 305 -0.64 -22.41 -8.69
C LYS A 305 -1.85 -23.05 -8.05
N SER A 306 -2.68 -23.74 -8.83
CA SER A 306 -3.83 -24.48 -8.33
C SER A 306 -3.43 -25.58 -7.33
N GLU A 307 -2.18 -26.05 -7.38
CA GLU A 307 -1.62 -27.00 -6.40
C GLU A 307 -1.56 -26.46 -4.96
N LEU A 308 -1.45 -25.14 -4.78
CA LEU A 308 -1.44 -24.54 -3.43
C LEU A 308 -2.77 -24.73 -2.71
N LEU A 309 -3.88 -24.92 -3.45
CA LEU A 309 -5.19 -25.21 -2.87
C LEU A 309 -5.21 -26.57 -2.16
N LYS A 310 -4.30 -27.51 -2.50
CA LYS A 310 -4.22 -28.83 -1.84
C LYS A 310 -3.87 -28.74 -0.35
N ILE A 311 -3.36 -27.60 0.12
CA ILE A 311 -3.09 -27.35 1.55
C ILE A 311 -4.41 -27.36 2.35
N TYR A 312 -5.53 -27.01 1.72
CA TYR A 312 -6.88 -27.07 2.28
C TYR A 312 -7.72 -28.08 1.49
N PRO A 313 -7.81 -29.34 1.95
CA PRO A 313 -8.45 -30.42 1.18
C PRO A 313 -9.89 -30.11 0.76
N GLU A 314 -10.68 -29.52 1.66
CA GLU A 314 -12.07 -29.13 1.41
C GLU A 314 -12.18 -28.06 0.30
N GLU A 315 -11.29 -27.07 0.29
CA GLU A 315 -11.25 -26.06 -0.77
C GLU A 315 -10.86 -26.68 -2.11
N TYR A 316 -9.93 -27.63 -2.10
CA TYR A 316 -9.48 -28.31 -3.31
C TYR A 316 -10.56 -29.20 -3.91
N GLU A 317 -11.39 -29.84 -3.09
CA GLU A 317 -12.54 -30.62 -3.56
C GLU A 317 -13.59 -29.72 -4.20
N ILE A 318 -14.00 -28.64 -3.54
CA ILE A 318 -14.93 -27.63 -4.11
C ILE A 318 -14.37 -27.04 -5.41
N PHE A 319 -13.06 -26.76 -5.44
CA PHE A 319 -12.38 -26.28 -6.64
C PHE A 319 -12.47 -27.31 -7.77
N ARG A 320 -12.20 -28.59 -7.50
CA ARG A 320 -12.31 -29.67 -8.50
C ARG A 320 -13.73 -29.86 -9.01
N GLU A 321 -14.73 -29.83 -8.13
CA GLU A 321 -16.14 -29.95 -8.52
C GLU A 321 -16.58 -28.79 -9.43
N LYS A 322 -16.28 -27.55 -9.03
CA LYS A 322 -16.65 -26.36 -9.83
C LYS A 322 -15.90 -26.25 -11.15
N MET A 323 -14.68 -26.78 -11.20
CA MET A 323 -13.89 -26.83 -12.42
C MET A 323 -14.34 -27.96 -13.37
N GLY A 324 -15.05 -28.98 -12.88
CA GLY A 324 -15.59 -30.07 -13.70
C GLY A 324 -14.53 -30.74 -14.59
N GLN A 325 -14.89 -31.02 -15.85
CA GLN A 325 -13.97 -31.51 -16.89
C GLN A 325 -13.11 -30.41 -17.56
N ARG A 326 -13.19 -29.14 -17.13
CA ARG A 326 -12.35 -28.08 -17.70
C ARG A 326 -10.92 -28.28 -17.21
N LYS A 327 -10.13 -28.96 -18.04
CA LYS A 327 -8.71 -29.28 -17.85
C LYS A 327 -7.94 -28.17 -17.11
N HIS A 328 -7.27 -28.60 -16.03
CA HIS A 328 -6.03 -28.04 -15.48
C HIS A 328 -5.78 -26.56 -15.77
N LEU A 329 -6.48 -25.68 -15.04
CA LEU A 329 -5.96 -24.34 -14.83
C LEU A 329 -4.74 -24.46 -13.91
N ASP A 330 -3.55 -24.38 -14.49
CA ASP A 330 -2.28 -24.37 -13.75
C ASP A 330 -2.18 -23.16 -12.81
N LYS A 331 -2.92 -22.08 -13.11
CA LYS A 331 -2.93 -20.85 -12.34
C LYS A 331 -4.34 -20.31 -12.12
N VAL A 332 -4.63 -19.92 -10.89
CA VAL A 332 -5.83 -19.14 -10.52
C VAL A 332 -5.40 -17.74 -10.10
N TYR A 333 -6.28 -16.76 -10.27
CA TYR A 333 -5.99 -15.35 -10.02
C TYR A 333 -6.78 -14.86 -8.81
N TYR A 334 -6.20 -13.98 -8.02
CA TYR A 334 -6.85 -13.37 -6.86
C TYR A 334 -6.46 -11.91 -6.73
N ASN A 335 -7.31 -11.11 -6.11
CA ASN A 335 -6.98 -9.73 -5.75
C ASN A 335 -6.34 -9.71 -4.37
N LYS A 336 -5.08 -9.25 -4.29
CA LYS A 336 -4.32 -9.15 -3.04
C LYS A 336 -4.91 -8.10 -2.08
N GLY A 337 -5.68 -7.13 -2.59
CA GLY A 337 -6.01 -5.91 -1.85
C GLY A 337 -4.81 -4.96 -1.75
N LEU A 338 -5.07 -3.74 -1.26
CA LEU A 338 -4.06 -2.70 -1.02
C LEU A 338 -3.49 -2.79 0.40
#